data_AF-A0A2K3K2C7-F1
#
_entry.id   AF-A0A2K3K2C7-F1
#
_cell.length_a   1.000
_cell.length_b   1.000
_cell.length_c   1.000
_cell.angle_alpha   90.00
_cell.angle_beta   90.00
_cell.angle_gamma   90.00
#
_symmetry.space_group_name_H-M   'P 1'
#
loop_
_entity.id
_entity.type
_entity.pdbx_description
1 polymer ?
#
loop_
_entity_poly.entity_id
_entity_poly.type
_entity_poly.pdbx_seq_one_letter_code
_entity_poly.pdbx_strand_id
1 'polypeptide(L)'
;MLERLVRIAEKDNEEFLLKLKNRIDRVGIDLPTIEVRFDHLNIEAEAHVGSRSLPTFTNSMVNIVEGLLNSLHVLPSRKQQLNILKDVSGIIKPSRMTLLLGPPNSGKTTLLLALAGKLDPKLKFSGKVTYNGHEMNEFVPQRTAAYVDQHDLHIGEMTVRETLAFSARVQGVGPRYG
;
A
#
# COMPACT_ATOMS: atom_id res chain seq x y z
N MET A 1 31.50 3.54 -16.70
CA MET A 1 31.12 2.12 -16.91
C MET A 1 29.67 1.85 -16.52
N LEU A 2 29.24 2.27 -15.31
CA LEU A 2 27.85 2.20 -14.84
C LEU A 2 26.82 2.90 -15.74
N GLU A 3 27.09 4.13 -16.17
CA GLU A 3 26.17 4.88 -17.06
C GLU A 3 25.89 4.18 -18.38
N ARG A 4 26.87 3.43 -18.91
CA ARG A 4 26.72 2.66 -20.15
C ARG A 4 25.83 1.43 -19.92
N LEU A 5 25.95 0.78 -18.76
CA LEU A 5 25.10 -0.36 -18.39
C LEU A 5 23.65 0.09 -18.11
N VAL A 6 23.46 1.22 -17.44
CA VAL A 6 22.13 1.81 -17.22
C VAL A 6 21.46 2.15 -18.55
N ARG A 7 22.17 2.82 -19.48
CA ARG A 7 21.63 3.13 -20.81
C ARG A 7 21.30 1.89 -21.64
N ILE A 8 22.09 0.81 -21.53
CA ILE A 8 21.80 -0.45 -22.21
C ILE A 8 20.53 -1.09 -21.62
N ALA A 9 20.41 -1.12 -20.28
CA ALA A 9 19.22 -1.65 -19.61
C ALA A 9 17.96 -0.83 -19.91
N GLU A 10 18.06 0.50 -19.97
CA GLU A 10 16.95 1.39 -20.37
C GLU A 10 16.49 1.11 -21.80
N LYS A 11 17.43 0.98 -22.74
CA LYS A 11 17.12 0.69 -24.15
C LYS A 11 16.49 -0.69 -24.33
N ASP A 12 17.01 -1.71 -23.64
CA ASP A 12 16.46 -3.07 -23.70
C ASP A 12 15.05 -3.13 -23.08
N ASN A 13 14.81 -2.38 -21.99
CA ASN A 13 13.50 -2.28 -21.36
C ASN A 13 12.49 -1.56 -22.26
N GLU A 14 12.89 -0.47 -22.91
CA GLU A 14 12.03 0.24 -23.86
C GLU A 14 11.61 -0.67 -25.01
N GLU A 15 12.56 -1.38 -25.63
CA GLU A 15 12.25 -2.35 -26.68
C GLU A 15 11.32 -3.46 -26.20
N PHE A 16 11.53 -3.96 -24.98
CA PHE A 16 10.69 -4.98 -24.38
C PHE A 16 9.25 -4.49 -24.15
N LEU A 17 9.09 -3.30 -23.58
CA LEU A 17 7.78 -2.68 -23.32
C LEU A 17 7.04 -2.37 -24.63
N LEU A 18 7.75 -1.91 -25.66
CA LEU A 18 7.19 -1.71 -27.00
C LEU A 18 6.72 -3.03 -27.63
N LYS A 19 7.51 -4.10 -27.50
CA LYS A 19 7.11 -5.45 -27.98
C LYS A 19 5.87 -5.96 -27.23
N LEU A 20 5.77 -5.72 -25.92
CA LEU A 20 4.58 -6.06 -25.13
C LEU A 20 3.35 -5.27 -25.57
N LYS A 21 3.48 -3.94 -25.70
CA LYS A 21 2.41 -3.06 -26.17
C LYS A 21 1.89 -3.51 -27.53
N ASN A 22 2.79 -3.71 -28.51
CA ASN A 22 2.42 -4.15 -29.85
C ASN A 22 1.69 -5.50 -29.86
N ARG A 23 2.03 -6.41 -28.93
CA ARG A 23 1.33 -7.70 -28.80
C ARG A 23 -0.09 -7.51 -28.27
N ILE A 24 -0.29 -6.66 -27.27
CA ILE A 24 -1.59 -6.32 -26.68
C ILE A 24 -2.47 -5.64 -27.74
N ASP A 25 -1.92 -4.66 -28.45
CA ASP A 25 -2.63 -3.93 -29.52
C ASP A 25 -3.04 -4.87 -30.66
N ARG A 26 -2.18 -5.83 -31.05
CA ARG A 26 -2.44 -6.79 -32.12
C ARG A 26 -3.62 -7.72 -31.83
N VAL A 27 -3.85 -8.05 -30.57
CA VAL A 27 -4.98 -8.90 -30.16
C VAL A 27 -6.23 -8.11 -29.80
N GLY A 28 -6.21 -6.78 -29.97
CA GLY A 28 -7.35 -5.91 -29.70
C GLY A 28 -7.77 -5.90 -28.23
N ILE A 29 -6.84 -6.14 -27.31
CA ILE A 29 -7.13 -6.08 -25.88
C ILE A 29 -7.11 -4.61 -25.45
N ASP A 30 -8.28 -4.09 -25.09
CA ASP A 30 -8.38 -2.81 -24.40
C ASP A 30 -7.84 -2.95 -22.98
N LEU A 31 -6.83 -2.17 -22.64
CA LEU A 31 -6.28 -2.15 -21.28
C LEU A 31 -7.32 -1.56 -20.32
N PRO A 32 -7.65 -2.26 -19.21
CA PRO A 32 -8.62 -1.75 -18.26
C PRO A 32 -8.10 -0.44 -17.65
N THR A 33 -8.82 0.66 -17.90
CA THR A 33 -8.52 1.95 -17.31
C THR A 33 -9.10 2.01 -15.91
N ILE A 34 -8.26 2.26 -14.91
CA ILE A 34 -8.68 2.39 -13.51
C ILE A 34 -8.54 3.85 -13.09
N GLU A 35 -9.66 4.49 -12.77
CA GLU A 35 -9.71 5.75 -12.03
C GLU A 35 -9.90 5.45 -10.55
N VAL A 36 -9.08 6.05 -9.69
CA VAL A 36 -9.22 5.95 -8.23
C VAL A 36 -9.64 7.31 -7.69
N ARG A 37 -10.81 7.38 -7.06
CA ARG A 37 -11.30 8.57 -6.35
C ARG A 37 -11.32 8.31 -4.85
N PHE A 38 -10.92 9.30 -4.07
CA PHE A 38 -10.98 9.27 -2.62
C PHE A 38 -11.61 10.56 -2.12
N ASP A 39 -12.55 10.46 -1.18
CA ASP A 39 -13.34 11.57 -0.67
C ASP A 39 -13.36 11.55 0.86
N HIS A 40 -13.02 12.69 1.46
CA HIS A 40 -13.02 12.95 2.91
C HIS A 40 -12.27 11.87 3.70
N LEU A 41 -11.11 11.45 3.20
CA LEU A 41 -10.34 10.35 3.75
C LEU A 41 -9.63 10.79 5.04
N ASN A 42 -9.95 10.11 6.14
CA ASN A 42 -9.36 10.33 7.45
C ASN A 42 -8.78 9.01 7.98
N ILE A 43 -7.54 9.07 8.49
CA ILE A 43 -6.86 7.92 9.07
C ILE A 43 -6.31 8.32 10.43
N GLU A 44 -6.68 7.57 11.46
CA GLU A 44 -6.32 7.83 12.85
C GLU A 44 -5.60 6.62 13.46
N ALA A 45 -4.61 6.88 14.31
CA ALA A 45 -3.93 5.88 15.11
C ALA A 45 -4.24 6.10 16.59
N GLU A 46 -4.55 5.04 17.33
CA GLU A 46 -4.56 5.08 18.79
C GLU A 46 -3.13 4.96 19.32
N ALA A 47 -2.59 6.05 19.87
CA ALA A 47 -1.32 6.04 20.58
C ALA A 47 -1.55 6.19 22.09
N HIS A 48 -0.88 5.37 22.89
CA HIS A 48 -0.85 5.58 24.33
C HIS A 48 0.16 6.70 24.63
N VAL A 49 -0.29 7.79 25.23
CA VAL A 49 0.57 8.93 25.54
C VAL A 49 1.44 8.59 26.75
N GLY A 50 2.72 8.36 26.48
CA GLY A 50 3.76 8.18 27.49
C GLY A 50 5.08 7.82 26.84
N SER A 51 6.11 8.63 27.08
CA SER A 51 7.48 8.39 26.62
C SER A 51 7.96 6.98 26.99
N ARG A 52 7.96 6.04 26.05
CA ARG A 52 8.55 4.70 26.24
C ARG A 52 9.90 4.62 25.54
N SER A 53 10.91 5.20 26.19
CA SER A 53 12.27 4.68 26.11
C SER A 53 12.31 3.35 26.88
N LEU A 54 12.39 2.23 26.14
CA LEU A 54 12.71 0.86 26.57
C LEU A 54 11.80 0.19 27.64
N PRO A 55 11.31 -1.04 27.42
CA PRO A 55 10.56 -1.78 28.43
C PRO A 55 11.50 -2.30 29.53
N THR A 56 11.36 -1.76 30.74
CA THR A 56 11.94 -2.33 31.97
C THR A 56 10.82 -2.99 32.79
N PHE A 57 11.12 -4.08 33.50
CA PHE A 57 10.18 -4.94 34.26
C PHE A 57 9.15 -4.18 35.11
N THR A 58 9.49 -2.99 35.61
CA THR A 58 8.60 -2.13 36.41
C THR A 58 7.40 -1.60 35.64
N ASN A 59 7.56 -1.31 34.34
CA ASN A 59 6.51 -0.73 33.50
C ASN A 59 5.39 -1.75 33.17
N SER A 60 5.72 -3.06 33.14
CA SER A 60 4.73 -4.13 32.96
C SER A 60 3.80 -4.27 34.17
N MET A 61 4.33 -4.16 35.40
CA MET A 61 3.52 -4.19 36.62
C MET A 61 2.59 -2.98 36.72
N VAL A 62 3.09 -1.79 36.37
CA VAL A 62 2.28 -0.56 36.33
C VAL A 62 1.17 -0.67 35.28
N ASN A 63 1.42 -1.25 34.10
CA ASN A 63 0.37 -1.47 33.10
C ASN A 63 -0.76 -2.40 33.56
N ILE A 64 -0.43 -3.44 34.33
CA ILE A 64 -1.44 -4.39 34.85
C ILE A 64 -2.32 -3.67 35.89
N VAL A 65 -1.70 -2.88 36.77
CA VAL A 65 -2.42 -2.11 37.79
C VAL A 65 -3.24 -0.97 37.17
N GLU A 66 -2.69 -0.23 36.22
CA GLU A 66 -3.42 0.78 35.45
C GLU A 66 -4.55 0.16 34.62
N GLY A 67 -4.35 -1.03 34.05
CA GLY A 67 -5.40 -1.78 33.34
C GLY A 67 -6.54 -2.20 34.27
N LEU A 68 -6.23 -2.64 35.48
CA LEU A 68 -7.21 -3.00 36.50
C LEU A 68 -7.97 -1.76 37.03
N LEU A 69 -7.26 -0.64 37.25
CA LEU A 69 -7.86 0.62 37.70
C LEU A 69 -8.70 1.31 36.62
N ASN A 70 -8.31 1.20 35.34
CA ASN A 70 -9.13 1.59 34.19
C ASN A 70 -10.38 0.71 34.08
N SER A 71 -10.28 -0.61 34.32
CA SER A 71 -11.44 -1.51 34.38
C SER A 71 -12.42 -1.15 35.51
N LEU A 72 -11.92 -0.51 36.57
CA LEU A 72 -12.71 0.00 37.70
C LEU A 72 -13.21 1.45 37.49
N HIS A 73 -13.04 2.04 36.30
CA HIS A 73 -13.42 3.42 35.95
C HIS A 73 -12.78 4.53 36.81
N VAL A 74 -11.73 4.23 37.56
CA VAL A 74 -11.10 5.20 38.49
C VAL A 74 -10.11 6.13 37.77
N LEU A 75 -9.58 5.73 36.61
CA LEU A 75 -8.63 6.51 35.84
C LEU A 75 -9.11 6.73 34.40
N PRO A 76 -8.92 7.94 33.83
CA PRO A 76 -9.20 8.18 32.41
C PRO A 76 -8.15 7.46 31.55
N SER A 77 -8.60 6.75 30.52
CA SER A 77 -7.73 6.09 29.54
C SER A 77 -6.81 7.13 28.88
N ARG A 78 -5.50 6.97 29.01
CA ARG A 78 -4.47 7.85 28.39
C ARG A 78 -4.22 7.55 26.91
N LYS A 79 -5.24 7.07 26.20
CA LYS A 79 -5.19 6.87 24.75
C LYS A 79 -5.48 8.19 24.07
N GLN A 80 -4.56 8.68 23.25
CA GLN A 80 -4.79 9.83 22.39
C GLN A 80 -4.90 9.35 20.94
N GLN A 81 -5.91 9.88 20.25
CA GLN A 81 -6.06 9.67 18.82
C GLN A 81 -5.13 10.63 18.08
N LEU A 82 -4.21 10.07 17.29
CA LEU A 82 -3.32 10.81 16.43
C LEU A 82 -3.83 10.70 14.99
N ASN A 83 -4.17 11.84 14.40
CA ASN A 83 -4.66 11.89 13.02
C ASN A 83 -3.47 11.88 12.07
N ILE A 84 -3.34 10.82 11.27
CA ILE A 84 -2.30 10.66 10.26
C ILE A 84 -2.71 11.36 8.96
N LEU A 85 -3.95 11.15 8.51
CA LEU A 85 -4.56 11.85 7.38
C LEU A 85 -5.84 12.51 7.85
N LYS A 86 -6.05 13.77 7.43
CA LYS A 86 -7.22 14.56 7.80
C LYS A 86 -7.86 15.11 6.54
N ASP A 87 -9.10 14.68 6.29
CA ASP A 87 -10.00 15.17 5.26
C ASP A 87 -9.37 15.29 3.85
N VAL A 88 -8.74 14.20 3.40
CA VAL A 88 -8.01 14.18 2.14
C VAL A 88 -8.94 13.73 1.01
N SER A 89 -9.03 14.51 -0.06
CA SER A 89 -9.86 14.19 -1.24
C SER A 89 -9.09 14.38 -2.55
N GLY A 90 -9.41 13.59 -3.58
CA GLY A 90 -8.72 13.64 -4.86
C GLY A 90 -9.03 12.50 -5.82
N ILE A 91 -8.43 12.57 -7.01
CA ILE A 91 -8.67 11.64 -8.11
C ILE A 91 -7.33 11.30 -8.79
N ILE A 92 -7.05 10.01 -8.95
CA ILE A 92 -5.95 9.47 -9.76
C ILE A 92 -6.55 9.01 -11.08
N LYS A 93 -6.20 9.70 -12.17
CA LYS A 93 -6.72 9.40 -13.50
C LYS A 93 -5.95 8.25 -14.15
N PRO A 94 -6.62 7.41 -14.97
CA PRO A 94 -5.95 6.38 -15.73
C PRO A 94 -4.94 6.99 -16.74
N SER A 95 -3.98 6.17 -17.16
CA SER A 95 -3.00 6.50 -18.20
C SER A 95 -2.12 7.72 -17.88
N ARG A 96 -1.96 8.05 -16.60
CA ARG A 96 -1.08 9.13 -16.14
C ARG A 96 -0.25 8.67 -14.95
N MET A 97 0.98 9.19 -14.89
CA MET A 97 1.81 9.05 -13.70
C MET A 97 1.41 10.13 -12.69
N THR A 98 1.09 9.74 -11.46
CA THR A 98 0.81 10.66 -10.35
C THR A 98 1.97 10.61 -9.35
N LEU A 99 2.59 11.76 -9.12
CA LEU A 99 3.68 11.91 -8.17
C LEU A 99 3.16 12.47 -6.84
N LEU A 100 3.32 11.73 -5.74
CA LEU A 100 2.94 12.14 -4.40
C LEU A 100 4.15 12.67 -3.63
N LEU A 101 4.19 13.98 -3.39
CA LEU A 101 5.28 14.67 -2.67
C LEU A 101 4.81 15.19 -1.32
N GLY A 102 5.72 15.19 -0.35
CA GLY A 102 5.47 15.71 0.99
C GLY A 102 6.66 15.48 1.92
N PRO A 103 6.77 16.22 3.03
CA PRO A 103 7.88 16.08 3.98
C PRO A 103 7.86 14.69 4.65
N PRO A 104 8.96 14.27 5.30
CA PRO A 104 8.96 13.07 6.13
C PRO A 104 7.78 13.07 7.12
N ASN A 105 7.20 11.90 7.37
CA ASN A 105 6.06 11.70 8.27
C ASN A 105 4.73 12.39 7.86
N SER A 106 4.60 12.85 6.62
CA SER A 106 3.36 13.49 6.11
C SER A 106 2.22 12.52 5.73
N GLY A 107 2.33 11.23 6.07
CA GLY A 107 1.30 10.23 5.76
C GLY A 107 1.24 9.73 4.31
N LYS A 108 2.26 9.96 3.48
CA LYS A 108 2.29 9.49 2.06
C LYS A 108 2.12 7.98 1.94
N THR A 109 2.92 7.23 2.70
CA THR A 109 2.86 5.77 2.73
C THR A 109 1.49 5.31 3.20
N THR A 110 0.94 5.95 4.23
CA THR A 110 -0.40 5.67 4.74
C THR A 110 -1.49 5.92 3.69
N LEU A 111 -1.39 7.01 2.93
CA LEU A 111 -2.30 7.30 1.81
C LEU A 111 -2.22 6.21 0.74
N LEU A 112 -1.01 5.83 0.32
CA LEU A 112 -0.84 4.78 -0.70
C LEU A 112 -1.35 3.41 -0.23
N LEU A 113 -1.11 3.05 1.03
CA LEU A 113 -1.62 1.81 1.63
C LEU A 113 -3.14 1.83 1.75
N ALA A 114 -3.73 2.96 2.13
CA ALA A 114 -5.18 3.13 2.19
C ALA A 114 -5.82 2.97 0.80
N LEU A 115 -5.27 3.64 -0.21
CA LEU A 115 -5.74 3.51 -1.59
C LEU A 115 -5.59 2.07 -2.08
N ALA A 116 -4.51 1.37 -1.75
CA ALA A 116 -4.27 -0.02 -2.17
C ALA A 116 -5.07 -1.07 -1.36
N GLY A 117 -5.82 -0.68 -0.33
CA GLY A 117 -6.57 -1.62 0.52
C GLY A 117 -5.65 -2.49 1.38
N LYS A 118 -4.48 -1.98 1.74
CA LYS A 118 -3.46 -2.63 2.57
C LYS A 118 -3.16 -1.85 3.85
N LEU A 119 -4.11 -1.02 4.30
CA LEU A 119 -3.97 -0.27 5.55
C LEU A 119 -3.95 -1.24 6.75
N ASP A 120 -3.11 -0.94 7.76
CA ASP A 120 -3.09 -1.71 9.01
C ASP A 120 -4.48 -1.70 9.67
N PRO A 121 -5.07 -2.87 9.98
CA PRO A 121 -6.38 -2.98 10.64
C PRO A 121 -6.49 -2.24 11.99
N LYS A 122 -5.37 -1.92 12.63
CA LYS A 122 -5.33 -1.15 13.89
C LYS A 122 -5.62 0.34 13.68
N LEU A 123 -5.51 0.83 12.44
CA LEU A 123 -5.78 2.22 12.10
C LEU A 123 -7.27 2.39 11.85
N LYS A 124 -7.84 3.47 12.38
CA LYS A 124 -9.23 3.83 12.13
C LYS A 124 -9.31 4.57 10.81
N PHE A 125 -9.99 3.96 9.84
CA PHE A 125 -10.25 4.51 8.52
C PHE A 125 -11.67 5.08 8.44
N SER A 126 -11.82 6.27 7.85
CA SER A 126 -13.12 6.82 7.47
C SER A 126 -13.01 7.66 6.19
N GLY A 127 -14.15 7.90 5.53
CA GLY A 127 -14.21 8.44 4.18
C GLY A 127 -14.51 7.35 3.15
N LYS A 128 -14.36 7.67 1.86
CA LYS A 128 -14.69 6.76 0.76
C LYS A 128 -13.55 6.67 -0.25
N VAL A 129 -13.28 5.47 -0.75
CA VAL A 129 -12.38 5.21 -1.87
C VAL A 129 -13.12 4.37 -2.89
N THR A 130 -13.09 4.80 -4.15
CA THR A 130 -13.76 4.13 -5.25
C THR A 130 -12.83 3.91 -6.44
N TYR A 131 -13.03 2.79 -7.12
CA TYR A 131 -12.34 2.39 -8.34
C TYR A 131 -13.36 2.32 -9.47
N ASN A 132 -13.27 3.22 -10.44
CA ASN A 132 -14.30 3.38 -11.50
C ASN A 132 -15.74 3.48 -10.94
N GLY A 133 -15.91 4.11 -9.78
CA GLY A 133 -17.21 4.24 -9.10
C GLY A 133 -17.57 3.11 -8.13
N HIS A 134 -16.82 1.99 -8.14
CA HIS A 134 -17.04 0.86 -7.23
C HIS A 134 -16.30 1.02 -5.91
N GLU A 135 -16.96 0.75 -4.80
CA GLU A 135 -16.33 0.81 -3.47
C GLU A 135 -15.37 -0.35 -3.22
N MET A 136 -14.38 -0.16 -2.34
CA MET A 136 -13.35 -1.18 -2.04
C MET A 136 -13.89 -2.47 -1.43
N ASN A 137 -15.14 -2.49 -0.98
CA ASN A 137 -15.86 -3.67 -0.49
C ASN A 137 -16.58 -4.45 -1.62
N GLU A 138 -16.74 -3.86 -2.81
CA GLU A 138 -17.42 -4.45 -3.97
C GLU A 138 -16.48 -5.27 -4.87
N PHE A 139 -15.17 -5.10 -4.72
CA PHE A 139 -14.14 -5.82 -5.47
C PHE A 139 -12.94 -6.12 -4.55
N VAL A 140 -11.97 -6.92 -5.02
CA VAL A 140 -10.74 -7.21 -4.27
C VAL A 140 -9.68 -6.17 -4.66
N PRO A 141 -9.42 -5.11 -3.86
CA PRO A 141 -8.54 -4.03 -4.27
C PRO A 141 -7.11 -4.47 -4.49
N GLN A 142 -6.67 -5.52 -3.79
CA GLN A 142 -5.33 -6.09 -3.94
C GLN A 142 -5.10 -6.76 -5.30
N ARG A 143 -6.17 -7.04 -6.08
CA ARG A 143 -6.07 -7.53 -7.48
C ARG A 143 -6.02 -6.40 -8.50
N THR A 144 -6.47 -5.21 -8.12
CA THR A 144 -6.61 -4.04 -9.01
C THR A 144 -5.52 -2.99 -8.74
N ALA A 145 -5.01 -2.93 -7.51
CA ALA A 145 -3.92 -2.07 -7.07
C ALA A 145 -2.81 -2.90 -6.42
N ALA A 146 -1.60 -2.76 -6.96
CA ALA A 146 -0.40 -3.30 -6.36
C ALA A 146 0.36 -2.17 -5.65
N TYR A 147 0.53 -2.31 -4.34
CA TYR A 147 1.49 -1.50 -3.58
C TYR A 147 2.85 -2.21 -3.59
N VAL A 148 3.88 -1.51 -4.07
CA VAL A 148 5.29 -1.91 -4.04
C VAL A 148 5.95 -1.20 -2.86
N ASP A 149 6.52 -1.97 -1.93
CA ASP A 149 7.17 -1.42 -0.73
C ASP A 149 8.52 -0.75 -1.08
N GLN A 150 9.03 0.08 -0.18
CA GLN A 150 10.36 0.66 -0.27
C GLN A 150 11.47 -0.39 -0.08
N HIS A 151 11.15 -1.53 0.54
CA HIS A 151 12.09 -2.64 0.73
C HIS A 151 11.81 -3.75 -0.29
N ASP A 152 12.73 -3.95 -1.23
CA ASP A 152 12.68 -5.09 -2.14
C ASP A 152 13.14 -6.36 -1.43
N LEU A 153 12.21 -7.28 -1.16
CA LEU A 153 12.54 -8.66 -0.80
C LEU A 153 12.89 -9.44 -2.09
N HIS A 154 14.04 -9.15 -2.69
CA HIS A 154 14.59 -9.99 -3.77
C HIS A 154 15.56 -11.01 -3.18
N ILE A 155 15.29 -12.30 -3.43
CA ILE A 155 16.27 -13.37 -3.24
C ILE A 155 17.32 -13.19 -4.35
N GLY A 156 18.51 -12.69 -4.00
CA GLY A 156 19.56 -12.32 -4.95
C GLY A 156 20.20 -13.47 -5.73
N GLU A 157 19.71 -14.69 -5.56
CA GLU A 157 20.21 -15.90 -6.24
C GLU A 157 19.43 -16.25 -7.51
N MET A 158 18.34 -15.54 -7.83
CA MET A 158 17.51 -15.81 -9.01
C MET A 158 17.69 -14.75 -10.10
N THR A 159 17.77 -15.19 -11.36
CA THR A 159 17.73 -14.30 -12.53
C THR A 159 16.32 -13.73 -12.72
N VAL A 160 16.18 -12.57 -13.39
CA VAL A 160 14.87 -11.94 -13.71
C VAL A 160 13.91 -12.92 -14.39
N ARG A 161 14.44 -13.81 -15.25
CA ARG A 161 13.66 -14.85 -15.93
C ARG A 161 13.08 -15.86 -14.94
N GLU A 162 13.86 -16.30 -13.96
CA GLU A 162 13.43 -17.25 -12.95
C GLU A 162 12.42 -16.61 -11.99
N THR A 163 12.63 -15.35 -11.59
CA THR A 163 11.67 -14.61 -10.76
C THR A 163 10.32 -14.43 -11.44
N LEU A 164 10.32 -14.06 -12.74
CA LEU A 164 9.09 -13.95 -13.52
C LEU A 164 8.43 -15.32 -13.74
N ALA A 165 9.20 -16.37 -14.01
CA ALA A 165 8.68 -17.72 -14.20
C ALA A 165 8.07 -18.30 -12.91
N PHE A 166 8.70 -18.05 -11.77
CA PHE A 166 8.19 -18.41 -10.45
C PHE A 166 6.90 -17.63 -10.13
N SER A 167 6.90 -16.30 -10.32
CA SER A 167 5.72 -15.46 -10.11
C SER A 167 4.55 -15.90 -10.98
N ALA A 168 4.78 -16.21 -12.25
CA ALA A 168 3.74 -16.69 -13.18
C ALA A 168 3.16 -18.06 -12.77
N ARG A 169 3.98 -18.94 -12.20
CA ARG A 169 3.53 -20.25 -11.69
C ARG A 169 2.72 -20.12 -10.41
N VAL A 170 3.08 -19.21 -9.52
CA VAL A 170 2.43 -19.01 -8.21
C VAL A 170 1.16 -18.16 -8.33
N GLN A 171 1.09 -17.21 -9.26
CA GLN A 171 -0.10 -16.37 -9.48
C GLN A 171 -1.19 -17.04 -10.34
N GLY A 172 -0.94 -18.25 -10.83
CA GLY A 172 -1.93 -19.10 -11.49
C GLY A 172 -2.42 -18.57 -12.83
N VAL A 173 -1.96 -19.19 -13.93
CA VAL A 173 -2.85 -19.37 -15.09
C VAL A 173 -4.02 -20.21 -14.58
N GLY A 174 -5.19 -19.58 -14.37
CA GLY A 174 -6.39 -20.29 -13.95
C GLY A 174 -6.67 -21.51 -14.84
N PRO A 175 -7.38 -22.53 -14.34
CA PRO A 175 -7.65 -23.72 -15.12
C PRO A 175 -8.34 -23.32 -16.43
N ARG A 176 -7.71 -23.67 -17.56
CA ARG A 176 -8.35 -23.65 -18.87
C ARG A 176 -9.50 -24.65 -18.80
N TYR A 177 -10.73 -24.17 -18.65
CA TYR A 177 -11.91 -24.97 -18.95
C TYR A 177 -11.97 -25.14 -20.47
N GLY A 178 -11.69 -26.36 -20.92
CA GLY A 178 -12.12 -26.87 -22.22
C GLY A 178 -13.52 -27.45 -22.13
#